data_AF-A0A4Q3GTZ4-F1
#
_entry.id   AF-A0A4Q3GTZ4-F1
#
_cell.length_a   1.000
_cell.length_b   1.000
_cell.length_c   1.000
_cell.angle_alpha   90.00
_cell.angle_beta   90.00
_cell.angle_gamma   90.00
#
_symmetry.space_group_name_H-M   'P 1'
#
loop_
_entity.id
_entity.type
_entity.pdbx_description
1 polymer ?
#
loop_
_entity_poly.entity_id
_entity_poly.type
_entity_poly.pdbx_seq_one_letter_code
_entity_poly.pdbx_strand_id
1 'polypeptide(L)'
;MAASITSEISEGSTMLGHQPSWLNQVVETALEPELPIIDAHFHAWPDSFAPYVDALGKASPDAWVELIASSGHNIVAGAHTTTWAEYDASMPEELRPAAETAYLDREGDRLLRAGGPCARWVSAISGSANMQLGDRIEAVLDAHQAASPTRFRGIRDDTAWHTHPKIAHSVAEPGRLCTPAAIEASRRLAARGLVLEAWIYHTQIEDVTAVARAVPDLTIVLNHVGTPIT
;
A
#
# COMPACT_ATOMS: atom_id res chain seq x y z
N MET A 1 -6.67 16.22 -5.93
CA MET A 1 -5.55 17.17 -5.72
C MET A 1 -4.23 16.57 -6.22
N ALA A 2 -4.10 16.32 -7.53
CA ALA A 2 -2.89 15.70 -8.11
C ALA A 2 -1.82 16.73 -8.56
N ALA A 3 -2.01 18.02 -8.24
CA ALA A 3 -1.26 19.12 -8.83
C ALA A 3 -0.30 19.85 -7.88
N SER A 4 0.02 19.30 -6.70
CA SER A 4 0.88 20.00 -5.73
C SER A 4 2.10 19.21 -5.22
N ILE A 5 2.38 18.03 -5.77
CA ILE A 5 3.61 17.28 -5.41
C ILE A 5 4.80 17.75 -6.26
N THR A 6 4.56 18.46 -7.37
CA THR A 6 5.59 18.84 -8.33
C THR A 6 6.36 20.13 -8.01
N SER A 7 5.98 20.92 -7.00
CA SER A 7 6.54 22.27 -6.80
C SER A 7 7.49 22.45 -5.62
N GLU A 8 7.86 21.42 -4.85
CA GLU A 8 8.79 21.56 -3.72
C GLU A 8 9.96 20.57 -3.72
N ILE A 9 10.55 20.32 -4.90
CA ILE A 9 11.91 19.78 -4.94
C ILE A 9 12.87 20.97 -4.81
N SER A 10 13.05 21.46 -3.59
CA SER A 10 14.17 22.35 -3.26
C SER A 10 15.47 21.54 -3.25
N GLU A 11 16.57 22.15 -3.70
CA GLU A 11 17.92 21.59 -3.90
C GLU A 11 18.63 21.03 -2.64
N GLY A 12 17.90 20.62 -1.60
CA GLY A 12 18.48 20.09 -0.36
C GLY A 12 17.80 18.85 0.22
N SER A 13 16.74 18.32 -0.39
CA SER A 13 16.10 17.09 0.08
C SER A 13 16.71 15.87 -0.59
N THR A 14 17.72 15.26 0.04
CA THR A 14 18.12 13.89 -0.29
C THR A 14 17.05 12.92 0.21
N MET A 15 15.90 12.89 -0.43
CA MET A 15 15.07 11.68 -0.48
C MET A 15 15.98 10.57 -0.99
N LEU A 16 16.15 9.50 -0.20
CA LEU A 16 17.05 8.37 -0.40
C LEU A 16 17.20 7.97 -1.87
N GLY A 17 18.11 8.68 -2.56
CA GLY A 17 18.40 8.44 -3.96
C GLY A 17 19.10 7.11 -4.08
N HIS A 18 18.76 6.34 -5.12
CA HIS A 18 19.51 5.15 -5.50
C HIS A 18 21.00 5.46 -5.52
N GLN A 19 21.75 4.87 -4.58
CA GLN A 19 23.20 4.82 -4.59
C GLN A 19 23.57 3.37 -4.93
N PRO A 20 23.68 3.00 -6.22
CA PRO A 20 24.01 1.62 -6.62
C PRO A 20 25.32 1.13 -5.98
N SER A 21 26.24 2.05 -5.69
CA SER A 21 27.47 1.75 -4.96
C SER A 21 27.24 1.31 -3.52
N TRP A 22 26.19 1.81 -2.85
CA TRP A 22 25.79 1.40 -1.51
C TRP A 22 25.06 0.05 -1.51
N LEU A 23 24.08 -0.14 -2.41
CA LEU A 23 23.34 -1.41 -2.53
C LEU A 23 24.24 -2.59 -2.85
N ASN A 24 25.31 -2.36 -3.62
CA ASN A 24 26.28 -3.40 -3.99
C ASN A 24 27.42 -3.59 -2.97
N GLN A 25 27.36 -2.96 -1.78
CA GLN A 25 28.41 -3.14 -0.76
C GLN A 25 28.41 -4.56 -0.18
N VAL A 26 27.25 -5.19 -0.09
CA VAL A 26 27.08 -6.52 0.47
C VAL A 26 26.08 -7.28 -0.39
N VAL A 27 26.48 -8.46 -0.85
CA VAL A 27 25.57 -9.43 -1.51
C VAL A 27 25.40 -10.59 -0.55
N GLU A 28 24.21 -10.69 0.04
CA GLU A 28 23.87 -11.77 0.96
C GLU A 28 23.35 -12.99 0.19
N THR A 29 23.78 -14.18 0.58
CA THR A 29 23.22 -15.42 0.05
C THR A 29 21.93 -15.74 0.80
N ALA A 30 20.86 -16.05 0.05
CA ALA A 30 19.61 -16.49 0.66
C ALA A 30 19.84 -17.70 1.58
N LEU A 31 19.45 -17.55 2.84
CA LEU A 31 19.35 -18.65 3.79
C LEU A 31 18.05 -19.41 3.49
N GLU A 32 18.11 -20.74 3.54
CA GLU A 32 16.95 -21.61 3.28
C GLU A 32 16.23 -21.28 1.97
N PRO A 33 16.92 -21.38 0.81
CA PRO A 33 16.39 -20.91 -0.49
C PRO A 33 15.10 -21.62 -0.92
N GLU A 34 14.78 -22.78 -0.34
CA GLU A 34 13.55 -23.53 -0.62
C GLU A 34 12.36 -23.08 0.25
N LEU A 35 12.58 -22.33 1.34
CA LEU A 35 11.52 -21.89 2.26
C LEU A 35 10.54 -20.98 1.51
N PRO A 36 9.25 -21.34 1.37
CA PRO A 36 8.29 -20.49 0.69
C PRO A 36 8.00 -19.23 1.50
N ILE A 37 8.17 -18.08 0.87
CA ILE A 37 7.95 -16.75 1.48
C ILE A 37 6.77 -16.07 0.80
N ILE A 38 5.92 -15.46 1.62
CA ILE A 38 4.93 -14.48 1.17
C ILE A 38 5.47 -13.10 1.53
N ASP A 39 5.67 -12.26 0.53
CA ASP A 39 5.96 -10.84 0.77
C ASP A 39 4.66 -10.15 1.21
N ALA A 40 4.52 -9.91 2.50
CA ALA A 40 3.27 -9.42 3.09
C ALA A 40 3.00 -7.94 2.82
N HIS A 41 3.96 -7.17 2.28
CA HIS A 41 3.77 -5.75 2.01
C HIS A 41 4.79 -5.25 1.00
N PHE A 42 4.35 -5.05 -0.25
CA PHE A 42 5.15 -4.36 -1.26
C PHE A 42 4.37 -3.24 -1.92
N HIS A 43 5.11 -2.36 -2.58
CA HIS A 43 4.57 -1.31 -3.42
C HIS A 43 5.11 -1.48 -4.84
N ALA A 44 4.21 -1.45 -5.81
CA ALA A 44 4.53 -1.43 -7.22
C ALA A 44 3.85 -0.24 -7.88
N TRP A 45 4.61 0.49 -8.69
CA TRP A 45 4.12 1.64 -9.45
C TRP A 45 4.13 1.34 -10.95
N PRO A 46 3.22 1.93 -11.72
CA PRO A 46 3.29 1.91 -13.18
C PRO A 46 4.51 2.70 -13.69
N ASP A 47 4.94 2.39 -14.92
CA ASP A 47 6.03 3.12 -15.57
C ASP A 47 5.70 4.61 -15.80
N SER A 48 4.42 4.98 -15.84
CA SER A 48 3.95 6.38 -15.88
C SER A 48 4.41 7.20 -14.65
N PHE A 49 4.73 6.53 -13.54
CA PHE A 49 5.26 7.13 -12.31
C PHE A 49 6.81 7.07 -12.25
N ALA A 50 7.48 6.65 -13.33
CA ALA A 50 8.94 6.53 -13.40
C ALA A 50 9.72 7.73 -12.85
N PRO A 51 9.37 9.01 -13.07
CA PRO A 51 10.15 10.12 -12.50
C PRO A 51 10.18 10.18 -10.96
N TYR A 52 9.14 9.66 -10.29
CA TYR A 52 9.08 9.52 -8.84
C TYR A 52 9.81 8.25 -8.38
N VAL A 53 9.70 7.18 -9.17
CA VAL A 53 10.27 5.85 -8.90
C VAL A 53 11.77 5.79 -9.21
N ASP A 54 12.30 6.53 -10.17
CA ASP A 54 13.72 6.55 -10.54
C ASP A 54 14.59 7.13 -9.42
N ALA A 55 14.02 7.98 -8.56
CA ALA A 55 14.68 8.45 -7.34
C ALA A 55 14.70 7.39 -6.22
N LEU A 56 13.64 6.57 -6.11
CA LEU A 56 13.45 5.59 -5.02
C LEU A 56 13.87 4.16 -5.39
N GLY A 57 14.10 3.90 -6.68
CA GLY A 57 14.44 2.60 -7.23
C GLY A 57 13.33 2.00 -8.01
N LYS A 58 13.67 1.55 -9.23
CA LYS A 58 12.91 0.67 -10.11
C LYS A 58 11.93 -0.23 -9.33
N ALA A 59 10.72 0.28 -9.10
CA ALA A 59 9.65 -0.39 -8.35
C ALA A 59 8.47 -0.70 -9.26
N SER A 60 8.72 -0.88 -10.57
CA SER A 60 7.73 -1.42 -11.49
C SER A 60 7.55 -2.91 -11.26
N PRO A 61 6.41 -3.51 -11.66
CA PRO A 61 6.20 -4.95 -11.55
C PRO A 61 7.33 -5.78 -12.18
N ASP A 62 7.86 -5.36 -13.33
CA ASP A 62 8.94 -6.09 -14.02
C ASP A 62 10.27 -6.00 -13.27
N ALA A 63 10.58 -4.84 -12.67
CA ALA A 63 11.78 -4.69 -11.84
C ALA A 63 11.72 -5.57 -10.58
N TRP A 64 10.54 -5.69 -9.97
CA TRP A 64 10.31 -6.61 -8.86
C TRP A 64 10.49 -8.07 -9.27
N VAL A 65 9.97 -8.48 -10.43
CA VAL A 65 10.16 -9.84 -10.96
C VAL A 65 11.65 -10.14 -11.17
N GLU A 66 12.41 -9.22 -11.75
CA GLU A 66 13.86 -9.37 -11.94
C GLU A 66 14.60 -9.48 -10.59
N LEU A 67 14.25 -8.62 -9.64
CA LEU A 67 14.84 -8.65 -8.29
C LEU A 67 14.55 -9.97 -7.58
N ILE A 68 13.30 -10.42 -7.56
CA ILE A 68 12.92 -11.67 -6.90
C ILE A 68 13.62 -12.85 -7.56
N ALA A 69 13.62 -12.92 -8.89
CA ALA A 69 14.24 -14.01 -9.64
C ALA A 69 15.77 -14.09 -9.40
N SER A 70 16.42 -12.96 -9.14
CA SER A 70 17.86 -12.88 -8.86
C SER A 70 18.22 -12.93 -7.37
N SER A 71 17.24 -12.82 -6.47
CA SER A 71 17.46 -12.74 -5.01
C SER A 71 17.93 -14.04 -4.36
N GLY A 72 17.65 -15.19 -4.97
CA GLY A 72 17.85 -16.51 -4.37
C GLY A 72 16.80 -16.93 -3.34
N HIS A 73 15.81 -16.07 -3.05
CA HIS A 73 14.68 -16.40 -2.16
C HIS A 73 13.50 -17.02 -2.92
N ASN A 74 12.81 -17.98 -2.30
CA ASN A 74 11.59 -18.57 -2.84
C ASN A 74 10.34 -17.75 -2.46
N ILE A 75 10.19 -16.58 -3.10
CA ILE A 75 9.00 -15.73 -2.92
C ILE A 75 7.87 -16.26 -3.82
N VAL A 76 6.87 -16.87 -3.19
CA VAL A 76 5.79 -17.59 -3.89
C VAL A 76 4.52 -16.76 -4.09
N ALA A 77 4.36 -15.68 -3.32
CA ALA A 77 3.23 -14.75 -3.41
C ALA A 77 3.57 -13.43 -2.73
N GLY A 78 2.74 -12.42 -2.95
CA GLY A 78 2.82 -11.17 -2.21
C GLY A 78 1.50 -10.41 -2.11
N ALA A 79 1.49 -9.41 -1.24
CA ALA A 79 0.39 -8.48 -1.02
C ALA A 79 0.82 -7.05 -1.36
N HIS A 80 0.17 -6.46 -2.35
CA HIS A 80 0.36 -5.06 -2.71
C HIS A 80 -0.49 -4.17 -1.81
N THR A 81 0.09 -3.07 -1.36
CA THR A 81 -0.63 -1.99 -0.68
C THR A 81 -0.63 -0.73 -1.54
N THR A 82 -1.79 -0.06 -1.65
CA THR A 82 -1.99 1.17 -2.42
C THR A 82 -0.83 2.16 -2.34
N THR A 83 -0.54 2.76 -3.49
CA THR A 83 0.48 3.79 -3.69
C THR A 83 -0.12 5.11 -4.16
N TRP A 84 -1.45 5.19 -4.23
CA TRP A 84 -2.20 6.31 -4.79
C TRP A 84 -1.91 6.59 -6.27
N ALA A 85 -1.37 5.61 -7.01
CA ALA A 85 -1.06 5.72 -8.43
C ALA A 85 -2.27 5.37 -9.31
N GLU A 86 -2.25 5.78 -10.59
CA GLU A 86 -3.28 5.42 -11.59
C GLU A 86 -4.73 5.79 -11.21
N TYR A 87 -4.93 6.81 -10.36
CA TYR A 87 -6.28 7.26 -10.02
C TYR A 87 -6.98 7.85 -11.25
N ASP A 88 -8.18 7.37 -11.55
CA ASP A 88 -8.95 7.85 -12.69
C ASP A 88 -9.58 9.22 -12.38
N ALA A 89 -8.92 10.29 -12.83
CA ALA A 89 -9.38 11.66 -12.63
C ALA A 89 -10.77 11.95 -13.23
N SER A 90 -11.24 11.14 -14.20
CA SER A 90 -12.56 11.30 -14.82
C SER A 90 -13.71 10.79 -13.94
N MET A 91 -13.42 9.97 -12.94
CA MET A 91 -14.39 9.42 -11.99
C MET A 91 -14.66 10.37 -10.82
N PRO A 92 -15.80 10.21 -10.11
CA PRO A 92 -16.03 10.84 -8.80
C PRO A 92 -14.85 10.60 -7.86
N GLU A 93 -14.49 11.60 -7.05
CA GLU A 93 -13.27 11.61 -6.26
C GLU A 93 -13.10 10.36 -5.39
N GLU A 94 -14.17 9.90 -4.74
CA GLU A 94 -14.16 8.72 -3.90
C GLU A 94 -13.98 7.40 -4.65
N LEU A 95 -14.27 7.36 -5.96
CA LEU A 95 -14.21 6.14 -6.77
C LEU A 95 -12.91 6.00 -7.57
N ARG A 96 -12.14 7.08 -7.70
CA ARG A 96 -10.87 7.09 -8.46
C ARG A 96 -9.87 6.01 -8.01
N PRO A 97 -9.73 5.69 -6.71
CA PRO A 97 -8.77 4.69 -6.25
C PRO A 97 -8.98 3.28 -6.80
N ALA A 98 -10.20 2.93 -7.22
CA ALA A 98 -10.48 1.62 -7.80
C ALA A 98 -9.71 1.37 -9.10
N ALA A 99 -9.29 2.42 -9.80
CA ALA A 99 -8.47 2.30 -11.01
C ALA A 99 -7.07 1.72 -10.73
N GLU A 100 -6.46 2.05 -9.58
CA GLU A 100 -5.20 1.44 -9.14
C GLU A 100 -5.38 -0.06 -8.90
N THR A 101 -6.47 -0.44 -8.23
CA THR A 101 -6.80 -1.84 -7.98
C THR A 101 -7.00 -2.61 -9.28
N ALA A 102 -7.69 -2.01 -10.26
CA ALA A 102 -7.88 -2.62 -11.57
C ALA A 102 -6.55 -2.77 -12.34
N TYR A 103 -5.63 -1.82 -12.20
CA TYR A 103 -4.29 -1.92 -12.78
C TYR A 103 -3.52 -3.11 -12.20
N LEU A 104 -3.47 -3.23 -10.88
CA LEU A 104 -2.78 -4.32 -10.20
C LEU A 104 -3.40 -5.69 -10.47
N ASP A 105 -4.72 -5.77 -10.61
CA ASP A 105 -5.40 -7.00 -11.01
C ASP A 105 -4.92 -7.46 -12.39
N ARG A 106 -4.87 -6.54 -13.37
CA ARG A 106 -4.32 -6.83 -14.72
C ARG A 106 -2.86 -7.27 -14.68
N GLU A 107 -2.05 -6.68 -13.80
CA GLU A 107 -0.66 -7.09 -13.62
C GLU A 107 -0.56 -8.49 -13.02
N GLY A 108 -1.36 -8.82 -12.00
CA GLY A 108 -1.43 -10.17 -11.45
C GLY A 108 -1.85 -11.21 -12.50
N ASP A 109 -2.77 -10.84 -13.38
CA ASP A 109 -3.20 -11.65 -14.52
C ASP A 109 -2.10 -11.83 -15.58
N ARG A 110 -1.34 -10.76 -15.86
CA ARG A 110 -0.19 -10.82 -16.77
C ARG A 110 0.88 -11.76 -16.23
N LEU A 111 1.22 -11.65 -14.95
CA LEU A 111 2.22 -12.50 -14.28
C LEU A 111 1.79 -13.96 -14.23
N LEU A 112 0.52 -14.25 -13.92
CA LEU A 112 -0.02 -15.62 -13.97
C LEU A 112 0.11 -16.24 -15.37
N ARG A 113 -0.20 -15.47 -16.42
CA ARG A 113 -0.07 -15.94 -17.82
C ARG A 113 1.38 -16.16 -18.23
N ALA A 114 2.30 -15.29 -17.80
CA ALA A 114 3.73 -15.44 -18.05
C ALA A 114 4.30 -16.69 -17.36
N GLY A 115 3.77 -17.02 -16.17
CA GLY A 115 4.22 -18.17 -15.39
C GLY A 115 5.61 -17.94 -14.78
N GLY A 116 6.22 -19.03 -14.29
CA GLY A 116 7.54 -18.99 -13.67
C GLY A 116 7.56 -18.53 -12.21
N PRO A 117 8.77 -18.36 -11.63
CA PRO A 117 8.94 -17.75 -10.32
C PRO A 117 8.27 -16.38 -10.31
N CYS A 118 7.55 -16.04 -9.23
CA CYS A 118 6.77 -14.79 -9.10
C CYS A 118 5.42 -14.72 -9.83
N ALA A 119 4.94 -15.78 -10.51
CA ALA A 119 3.63 -15.75 -11.20
C ALA A 119 2.45 -15.32 -10.31
N ARG A 120 2.59 -15.50 -8.99
CA ARG A 120 1.61 -15.14 -7.96
C ARG A 120 2.04 -13.95 -7.09
N TRP A 121 3.05 -13.18 -7.50
CA TRP A 121 3.56 -12.09 -6.67
C TRP A 121 2.49 -11.04 -6.35
N VAL A 122 1.60 -10.69 -7.28
CA VAL A 122 0.39 -9.91 -6.95
C VAL A 122 -0.72 -10.89 -6.56
N SER A 123 -0.74 -11.38 -5.32
CA SER A 123 -1.77 -12.32 -4.82
C SER A 123 -2.89 -11.66 -4.05
N ALA A 124 -2.59 -10.57 -3.34
CA ALA A 124 -3.55 -9.76 -2.62
C ALA A 124 -3.32 -8.28 -2.92
N ILE A 125 -4.40 -7.50 -2.88
CA ILE A 125 -4.39 -6.05 -3.13
C ILE A 125 -5.16 -5.37 -2.00
N SER A 126 -4.51 -4.43 -1.35
CA SER A 126 -5.14 -3.45 -0.47
C SER A 126 -5.27 -2.12 -1.21
N GLY A 127 -6.51 -1.70 -1.46
CA GLY A 127 -6.82 -0.44 -2.15
C GLY A 127 -6.85 0.75 -1.19
N SER A 128 -6.98 1.97 -1.70
CA SER A 128 -7.20 3.14 -0.85
C SER A 128 -8.67 3.53 -0.78
N ALA A 129 -9.16 3.88 0.40
CA ALA A 129 -10.45 4.54 0.54
C ALA A 129 -10.41 5.57 1.67
N ASN A 130 -11.13 6.67 1.49
CA ASN A 130 -11.37 7.63 2.56
C ASN A 130 -12.41 7.05 3.53
N MET A 131 -12.00 6.66 4.74
CA MET A 131 -12.91 6.04 5.72
C MET A 131 -13.86 7.05 6.38
N GLN A 132 -13.76 8.34 6.04
CA GLN A 132 -14.63 9.40 6.54
C GLN A 132 -15.91 9.58 5.71
N LEU A 133 -16.14 8.75 4.69
CA LEU A 133 -17.23 8.91 3.73
C LEU A 133 -18.63 8.55 4.27
N GLY A 134 -18.71 7.95 5.46
CA GLY A 134 -19.95 7.38 5.98
C GLY A 134 -20.49 6.31 5.05
N ASP A 135 -21.81 6.27 4.83
CA ASP A 135 -22.46 5.25 3.99
C ASP A 135 -21.93 5.20 2.54
N ARG A 136 -21.37 6.31 2.03
CA ARG A 136 -20.80 6.35 0.68
C ARG A 136 -19.59 5.44 0.50
N ILE A 137 -18.96 4.97 1.58
CA ILE A 137 -17.84 4.02 1.48
C ILE A 137 -18.26 2.69 0.82
N GLU A 138 -19.53 2.29 0.94
CA GLU A 138 -20.01 1.02 0.35
C GLU A 138 -19.78 0.99 -1.16
N ALA A 139 -20.05 2.09 -1.86
CA ALA A 139 -19.81 2.21 -3.29
C ALA A 139 -18.32 2.14 -3.65
N VAL A 140 -17.44 2.63 -2.78
CA VAL A 140 -15.99 2.55 -2.96
C VAL A 140 -15.51 1.10 -2.80
N LEU A 141 -16.00 0.40 -1.77
CA LEU A 141 -15.69 -1.02 -1.53
C LEU A 141 -16.20 -1.89 -2.69
N ASP A 142 -17.41 -1.61 -3.19
CA ASP A 142 -17.97 -2.30 -4.34
C ASP A 142 -17.14 -2.05 -5.62
N ALA A 143 -16.66 -0.81 -5.81
CA ALA A 143 -15.79 -0.48 -6.94
C ALA A 143 -14.45 -1.22 -6.89
N HIS A 144 -13.79 -1.30 -5.74
CA HIS A 144 -12.57 -2.10 -5.58
C HIS A 144 -12.83 -3.59 -5.78
N GLN A 145 -13.91 -4.12 -5.21
CA GLN A 145 -14.28 -5.52 -5.35
C GLN A 145 -14.60 -5.89 -6.80
N ALA A 146 -15.22 -4.99 -7.56
CA ALA A 146 -15.46 -5.17 -8.99
C ALA A 146 -14.16 -5.06 -9.81
N ALA A 147 -13.25 -4.16 -9.42
CA ALA A 147 -11.97 -3.95 -10.06
C ALA A 147 -11.00 -5.13 -9.88
N SER A 148 -11.06 -5.84 -8.75
CA SER A 148 -10.33 -7.07 -8.50
C SER A 148 -11.17 -8.10 -7.74
N PRO A 149 -11.97 -8.92 -8.45
CA PRO A 149 -12.90 -9.87 -7.82
C PRO A 149 -12.23 -10.94 -6.94
N THR A 150 -10.95 -11.25 -7.20
CA THR A 150 -10.27 -12.39 -6.55
C THR A 150 -9.10 -11.98 -5.66
N ARG A 151 -8.49 -10.80 -5.90
CA ARG A 151 -7.29 -10.34 -5.19
C ARG A 151 -7.55 -9.16 -4.26
N PHE A 152 -8.67 -8.44 -4.37
CA PHE A 152 -8.99 -7.39 -3.40
C PHE A 152 -9.21 -7.99 -2.01
N ARG A 153 -8.46 -7.49 -1.01
CA ARG A 153 -8.47 -8.02 0.36
C ARG A 153 -8.57 -6.97 1.45
N GLY A 154 -8.36 -5.70 1.17
CA GLY A 154 -8.33 -4.71 2.23
C GLY A 154 -8.29 -3.27 1.75
N ILE A 155 -8.34 -2.37 2.71
CA ILE A 155 -8.27 -0.93 2.51
C ILE A 155 -7.16 -0.34 3.39
N ARG A 156 -6.47 0.65 2.83
CA ARG A 156 -5.63 1.62 3.54
C ARG A 156 -6.20 3.04 3.40
N ASP A 157 -6.49 3.67 4.52
CA ASP A 157 -6.73 5.12 4.59
C ASP A 157 -5.42 5.82 4.97
N ASP A 158 -5.29 7.10 4.62
CA ASP A 158 -4.16 7.91 5.01
C ASP A 158 -4.36 8.45 6.43
N THR A 159 -3.72 7.81 7.42
CA THR A 159 -3.94 8.08 8.86
C THR A 159 -2.71 8.51 9.65
N ALA A 160 -1.52 8.40 9.06
CA ALA A 160 -0.27 8.70 9.77
C ALA A 160 -0.15 10.21 10.03
N TRP A 161 -0.17 10.63 11.29
CA TRP A 161 -0.20 12.05 11.66
C TRP A 161 0.85 12.39 12.71
N HIS A 162 1.51 13.53 12.54
CA HIS A 162 2.46 14.06 13.51
C HIS A 162 2.51 15.59 13.50
N THR A 163 2.71 16.22 14.66
CA THR A 163 2.77 17.70 14.78
C THR A 163 4.04 18.30 14.17
N HIS A 164 5.14 17.54 14.17
CA HIS A 164 6.43 18.01 13.67
C HIS A 164 6.43 18.08 12.13
N PRO A 165 6.70 19.24 11.51
CA PRO A 165 6.53 19.46 10.08
C PRO A 165 7.49 18.64 9.20
N LYS A 166 8.62 18.15 9.76
CA LYS A 166 9.53 17.25 9.05
C LYS A 166 9.09 15.77 9.04
N ILE A 167 8.06 15.43 9.81
CA ILE A 167 7.52 14.07 9.95
C ILE A 167 6.10 14.00 9.35
N ALA A 168 5.37 15.11 9.32
CA ALA A 168 4.07 15.16 8.68
C ALA A 168 4.18 14.79 7.19
N HIS A 169 3.82 13.56 6.85
CA HIS A 169 3.86 13.00 5.49
C HIS A 169 2.49 12.94 4.83
N SER A 170 1.42 13.20 5.58
CA SER A 170 0.03 13.08 5.14
C SER A 170 -0.75 14.38 5.38
N VAL A 171 -1.94 14.44 4.78
CA VAL A 171 -2.99 15.42 5.12
C VAL A 171 -3.92 14.91 6.25
N ALA A 172 -3.50 13.86 6.97
CA ALA A 172 -4.30 13.30 8.05
C ALA A 172 -4.41 14.29 9.22
N GLU A 173 -5.40 14.06 10.06
CA GLU A 173 -5.66 14.82 11.29
C GLU A 173 -5.55 13.86 12.49
N PRO A 174 -5.25 14.36 13.70
CA PRO A 174 -5.16 13.50 14.88
C PRO A 174 -6.49 12.77 15.13
N GLY A 175 -6.43 11.48 15.45
CA GLY A 175 -7.61 10.66 15.73
C GLY A 175 -8.47 10.33 14.50
N ARG A 176 -7.99 10.57 13.27
CA ARG A 176 -8.72 10.24 12.02
C ARG A 176 -9.21 8.78 11.98
N LEU A 177 -8.43 7.85 12.50
CA LEU A 177 -8.77 6.42 12.55
C LEU A 177 -9.91 6.10 13.54
N CYS A 178 -10.13 6.97 14.52
CA CYS A 178 -11.08 6.78 15.63
C CYS A 178 -12.39 7.56 15.48
N THR A 179 -12.61 8.26 14.36
CA THR A 179 -13.86 9.01 14.16
C THR A 179 -15.05 8.05 14.08
N PRO A 180 -16.29 8.49 14.42
CA PRO A 180 -17.47 7.64 14.26
C PRO A 180 -17.64 7.08 12.84
N ALA A 181 -17.27 7.86 11.83
CA ALA A 181 -17.30 7.44 10.43
C ALA A 181 -16.25 6.35 10.14
N ALA A 182 -15.02 6.50 10.63
CA ALA A 182 -13.96 5.51 10.45
C ALA A 182 -14.26 4.20 11.19
N ILE A 183 -14.85 4.26 12.38
CA ILE A 183 -15.30 3.06 13.11
C ILE A 183 -16.43 2.36 12.35
N GLU A 184 -17.38 3.10 11.77
CA GLU A 184 -18.44 2.49 10.97
C GLU A 184 -17.90 1.87 9.68
N ALA A 185 -17.00 2.56 8.97
CA ALA A 185 -16.28 2.02 7.83
C ALA A 185 -15.52 0.72 8.18
N SER A 186 -14.86 0.70 9.35
CA SER A 186 -14.18 -0.47 9.89
C SER A 186 -15.14 -1.66 10.09
N ARG A 187 -16.38 -1.42 10.56
CA ARG A 187 -17.41 -2.47 10.64
C ARG A 187 -17.81 -2.99 9.26
N ARG A 188 -17.89 -2.12 8.25
CA ARG A 188 -18.18 -2.54 6.86
C ARG A 188 -17.07 -3.39 6.26
N LEU A 189 -15.81 -3.06 6.56
CA LEU A 189 -14.66 -3.91 6.19
C LEU A 189 -14.78 -5.29 6.85
N ALA A 190 -15.00 -5.34 8.17
CA ALA A 190 -15.16 -6.60 8.91
C ALA A 190 -16.31 -7.46 8.37
N ALA A 191 -17.48 -6.85 8.10
CA ALA A 191 -18.64 -7.55 7.54
C ALA A 191 -18.39 -8.15 6.15
N ARG A 192 -17.44 -7.58 5.39
CA ARG A 192 -17.02 -8.07 4.06
C ARG A 192 -15.80 -9.01 4.14
N GLY A 193 -15.27 -9.27 5.34
CA GLY A 193 -14.03 -10.04 5.51
C GLY A 193 -12.79 -9.35 4.95
N LEU A 194 -12.83 -8.01 4.83
CA LEU A 194 -11.72 -7.19 4.37
C LEU A 194 -10.82 -6.77 5.54
N VAL A 195 -9.55 -6.59 5.24
CA VAL A 195 -8.50 -6.15 6.18
C VAL A 195 -8.40 -4.63 6.18
N LEU A 196 -8.14 -4.06 7.36
CA LEU A 196 -7.66 -2.70 7.50
C LEU A 196 -6.14 -2.68 7.60
N GLU A 197 -5.48 -2.09 6.60
CA GLU A 197 -4.05 -1.77 6.63
C GLU A 197 -3.84 -0.44 7.37
N ALA A 198 -3.24 -0.50 8.57
CA ALA A 198 -3.02 0.65 9.43
C ALA A 198 -1.55 1.10 9.35
N TRP A 199 -1.29 2.07 8.49
CA TRP A 199 -0.03 2.83 8.51
C TRP A 199 -0.18 4.08 9.37
N ILE A 200 0.53 4.09 10.49
CA ILE A 200 0.56 5.13 11.51
C ILE A 200 1.98 5.33 12.03
N TYR A 201 2.20 6.40 12.82
CA TYR A 201 3.38 6.52 13.68
C TYR A 201 3.14 5.90 15.06
N HIS A 202 4.21 5.52 15.76
CA HIS A 202 4.09 4.68 16.96
C HIS A 202 3.36 5.40 18.10
N THR A 203 3.33 6.72 18.07
CA THR A 203 2.58 7.59 18.99
C THR A 203 1.06 7.48 18.81
N GLN A 204 0.58 6.88 17.72
CA GLN A 204 -0.84 6.65 17.42
C GLN A 204 -1.28 5.20 17.67
N ILE A 205 -0.47 4.32 18.27
CA ILE A 205 -0.82 2.91 18.51
C ILE A 205 -2.11 2.78 19.36
N GLU A 206 -2.39 3.76 20.23
CA GLU A 206 -3.63 3.79 21.00
C GLU A 206 -4.87 3.93 20.11
N ASP A 207 -4.78 4.62 18.97
CA ASP A 207 -5.89 4.73 18.00
C ASP A 207 -6.21 3.36 17.39
N VAL A 208 -5.18 2.62 16.95
CA VAL A 208 -5.35 1.26 16.42
C VAL A 208 -5.92 0.32 17.48
N THR A 209 -5.48 0.47 18.73
CA THR A 209 -6.01 -0.29 19.88
C THR A 209 -7.49 0.02 20.12
N ALA A 210 -7.89 1.29 19.98
CA ALA A 210 -9.28 1.69 20.13
C ALA A 210 -10.16 1.10 19.02
N VAL A 211 -9.69 1.09 17.77
CA VAL A 211 -10.40 0.44 16.65
C VAL A 211 -10.55 -1.06 16.88
N ALA A 212 -9.46 -1.74 17.25
CA ALA A 212 -9.49 -3.18 17.54
C ALA A 212 -10.50 -3.55 18.64
N ARG A 213 -10.66 -2.70 19.66
CA ARG A 213 -11.66 -2.89 20.71
C ARG A 213 -13.09 -2.58 20.24
N ALA A 214 -13.25 -1.57 19.38
CA ALA A 214 -14.55 -1.14 18.88
C ALA A 214 -15.13 -2.08 17.82
N VAL A 215 -14.27 -2.77 17.05
CA VAL A 215 -14.63 -3.70 15.98
C VAL A 215 -13.80 -4.98 16.11
N PRO A 216 -14.12 -5.86 17.08
CA PRO A 216 -13.29 -7.03 17.40
C PRO A 216 -13.20 -8.07 16.27
N ASP A 217 -14.16 -8.07 15.34
CA ASP A 217 -14.15 -8.98 14.18
C ASP A 217 -13.30 -8.45 13.01
N LEU A 218 -12.80 -7.20 13.07
CA LEU A 218 -11.96 -6.64 12.02
C LEU A 218 -10.54 -7.21 12.13
N THR A 219 -10.04 -7.73 11.01
CA THR A 219 -8.61 -8.00 10.88
C THR A 219 -7.87 -6.69 10.58
N ILE A 220 -6.89 -6.36 11.42
CA ILE A 220 -6.07 -5.16 11.29
C ILE A 220 -4.61 -5.58 11.09
N VAL A 221 -3.96 -5.04 10.07
CA VAL A 221 -2.51 -5.19 9.84
C VAL A 221 -1.85 -3.87 10.23
N LEU A 222 -1.04 -3.89 11.29
CA LEU A 222 -0.25 -2.74 11.71
C LEU A 222 1.03 -2.68 10.88
N ASN A 223 1.14 -1.70 9.98
CA ASN A 223 2.30 -1.59 9.10
C ASN A 223 3.56 -1.15 9.85
N HIS A 224 4.71 -1.67 9.42
CA HIS A 224 6.05 -1.24 9.82
C HIS A 224 6.25 -1.12 11.34
N VAL A 225 5.61 -2.02 12.12
CA VAL A 225 5.68 -2.00 13.59
C VAL A 225 5.24 -0.64 14.16
N GLY A 226 4.26 -0.01 13.50
CA GLY A 226 3.77 1.32 13.85
C GLY A 226 4.75 2.45 13.51
N THR A 227 5.70 2.27 12.59
CA THR A 227 6.64 3.32 12.14
C THR A 227 7.30 4.07 13.32
N PRO A 228 8.26 3.45 14.04
CA PRO A 228 8.99 4.11 15.11
C PRO A 228 9.67 5.40 14.61
N ILE A 229 9.49 6.49 15.36
CA ILE A 229 10.10 7.80 15.10
C ILE A 229 10.83 8.26 16.35
N THR A 230 11.86 9.10 16.18
CA THR A 230 12.73 9.61 17.25
C THR A 230 12.86 11.11 17.20
#